data_AF-A0A3M0NK09-F1
#
_entry.id   AF-A0A3M0NK09-F1
#
_cell.length_a   1.000
_cell.length_b   1.000
_cell.length_c   1.000
_cell.angle_alpha   90.00
_cell.angle_beta   90.00
_cell.angle_gamma   90.00
#
_symmetry.space_group_name_H-M   'P 1'
#
loop_
_entity.id
_entity.type
_entity.pdbx_description
1 polymer ?
#
loop_
_entity_poly.entity_id
_entity_poly.type
_entity_poly.pdbx_seq_one_letter_code
_entity_poly.pdbx_strand_id
1 'polypeptide(L)'
;MTETTNTVNQDNSGADVAPKDDVKGFIQVYKSTDENPCEVWFAPRDAEIIRPYTQIPPDPDLKDPKFDFINYKWLDLGGATQAQKLNSLAEKIESLQQDVADGKVNQEEINQNLGTLTDLVSAVAGTFDTEEGTKNE
;
A
#
# COMPACT_ATOMS: atom_id res chain seq x y z
N MET A 1 -35.24 -57.89 -27.43
CA MET A 1 -34.23 -57.04 -26.79
C MET A 1 -34.99 -56.17 -25.81
N THR A 2 -35.01 -56.58 -24.55
CA THR A 2 -35.74 -55.91 -23.47
C THR A 2 -34.72 -55.19 -22.60
N GLU A 3 -34.88 -53.89 -22.51
CA GLU A 3 -34.16 -53.03 -21.58
C GLU A 3 -34.54 -53.41 -20.15
N THR A 4 -33.53 -53.70 -19.32
CA THR A 4 -33.68 -53.78 -17.87
C THR A 4 -32.69 -52.81 -17.25
N THR A 5 -33.22 -51.65 -16.87
CA THR A 5 -32.59 -50.64 -16.03
C THR A 5 -32.39 -51.21 -14.62
N ASN A 6 -31.14 -51.32 -14.17
CA ASN A 6 -30.84 -51.59 -12.77
C ASN A 6 -30.58 -50.28 -12.04
N THR A 7 -31.56 -49.86 -11.25
CA THR A 7 -31.42 -48.86 -10.20
C THR A 7 -30.84 -49.53 -8.96
N VAL A 8 -29.68 -49.08 -8.48
CA VAL A 8 -29.26 -49.31 -7.10
C VAL A 8 -29.15 -47.94 -6.43
N ASN A 9 -30.16 -47.61 -5.63
CA ASN A 9 -30.04 -46.63 -4.57
C ASN A 9 -29.19 -47.25 -3.46
N GLN A 10 -28.02 -46.68 -3.19
CA GLN A 10 -27.39 -46.76 -1.88
C GLN A 10 -27.24 -45.34 -1.37
N ASP A 11 -28.20 -44.94 -0.54
CA ASP A 11 -27.94 -43.95 0.50
C ASP A 11 -26.89 -44.57 1.43
N ASN A 12 -25.69 -43.99 1.43
CA ASN A 12 -24.77 -44.20 2.54
C ASN A 12 -24.12 -42.85 2.84
N SER A 13 -24.61 -42.24 3.91
CA SER A 13 -24.08 -41.07 4.56
C SER A 13 -22.56 -41.18 4.73
N GLY A 14 -21.84 -40.38 3.95
CA GLY A 14 -20.42 -40.13 4.11
C GLY A 14 -20.20 -38.72 3.62
N ALA A 15 -20.12 -37.78 4.55
CA ALA A 15 -19.70 -36.43 4.25
C ALA A 15 -18.27 -36.51 3.71
N ASP A 16 -18.13 -36.55 2.39
CA ASP A 16 -16.85 -36.37 1.73
C ASP A 16 -16.57 -34.86 1.71
N VAL A 17 -16.36 -34.33 2.92
CA VAL A 17 -15.63 -33.08 3.08
C VAL A 17 -14.22 -33.44 2.66
N ALA A 18 -13.93 -33.25 1.38
CA ALA A 18 -12.55 -33.18 0.91
C ALA A 18 -11.78 -32.35 1.94
N PRO A 19 -10.65 -32.83 2.48
CA PRO A 19 -9.86 -32.02 3.38
C PRO A 19 -9.65 -30.69 2.68
N LYS A 20 -9.99 -29.58 3.35
CA LYS A 20 -9.55 -28.26 2.92
C LYS A 20 -8.04 -28.34 2.99
N ASP A 21 -7.42 -28.77 1.89
CA ASP A 21 -5.99 -28.76 1.74
C ASP A 21 -5.56 -27.36 2.13
N ASP A 22 -4.75 -27.28 3.17
CA ASP A 22 -3.97 -26.12 3.54
C ASP A 22 -3.24 -25.67 2.26
N VAL A 23 -3.83 -24.74 1.50
CA VAL A 23 -3.17 -24.17 0.33
C VAL A 23 -2.07 -23.28 0.88
N LYS A 24 -0.91 -23.89 1.16
CA LYS A 24 0.37 -23.23 1.43
C LYS A 24 0.79 -22.46 0.19
N GLY A 25 0.16 -21.30 0.00
CA GLY A 25 0.42 -20.38 -1.11
C GLY A 25 1.03 -19.09 -0.58
N PHE A 26 1.69 -18.37 -1.48
CA PHE A 26 2.10 -16.99 -1.23
C PHE A 26 1.14 -16.03 -1.92
N ILE A 27 1.03 -14.82 -1.37
CA ILE A 27 0.37 -13.67 -1.98
C ILE A 27 1.41 -12.58 -2.22
N GLN A 28 1.27 -11.85 -3.32
CA GLN A 28 2.09 -10.67 -3.57
C GLN A 28 1.62 -9.53 -2.68
N VAL A 29 2.58 -8.84 -2.07
CA VAL A 29 2.38 -7.63 -1.27
C VAL A 29 3.42 -6.59 -1.68
N TYR A 30 3.22 -5.36 -1.25
CA TYR A 30 4.10 -4.24 -1.55
C TYR A 30 4.58 -3.65 -0.23
N LYS A 31 5.90 -3.54 -0.09
CA LYS A 31 6.53 -2.85 1.03
C LYS A 31 6.75 -1.39 0.63
N SER A 32 6.35 -0.46 1.49
CA SER A 32 6.53 0.98 1.28
C SER A 32 7.12 1.60 2.55
N THR A 33 8.38 2.04 2.46
CA THR A 33 9.11 2.75 3.51
C THR A 33 9.69 4.05 2.97
N ASP A 34 10.28 4.88 3.84
CA ASP A 34 10.95 6.11 3.42
C ASP A 34 12.20 5.85 2.59
N GLU A 35 12.90 4.75 2.86
CA GLU A 35 14.11 4.34 2.13
C GLU A 35 13.76 3.64 0.79
N ASN A 36 12.74 2.79 0.80
CA ASN A 36 12.26 2.04 -0.36
C ASN A 36 10.77 2.34 -0.55
N PRO A 37 10.41 3.35 -1.38
CA PRO A 37 9.03 3.82 -1.50
C PRO A 37 8.08 2.77 -2.09
N CYS A 38 8.60 1.85 -2.92
CA CYS A 38 7.86 0.69 -3.40
C CYS A 38 8.79 -0.48 -3.69
N GLU A 39 8.56 -1.61 -3.01
CA GLU A 39 9.27 -2.87 -3.24
C GLU A 39 8.27 -4.03 -3.25
N VAL A 40 8.38 -4.93 -4.24
CA VAL A 40 7.51 -6.12 -4.36
C VAL A 40 7.98 -7.22 -3.42
N TRP A 41 7.04 -7.81 -2.67
CA TRP A 41 7.28 -8.87 -1.69
C TRP A 41 6.25 -10.00 -1.84
N PHE A 42 6.53 -11.14 -1.22
CA PHE A 42 5.60 -12.27 -1.15
C PHE A 42 5.44 -12.72 0.30
N ALA A 43 4.19 -12.74 0.78
CA ALA A 43 3.84 -13.20 2.13
C ALA A 43 3.08 -14.53 2.05
N PRO A 44 3.14 -15.40 3.07
CA PRO A 44 2.23 -16.53 3.18
C PRO A 44 0.77 -16.06 3.07
N ARG A 45 -0.08 -16.86 2.42
CA ARG A 45 -1.48 -16.49 2.15
C ARG A 45 -2.30 -16.27 3.43
N ASP A 46 -1.90 -16.89 4.53
CA ASP A 46 -2.51 -16.79 5.86
C ASP A 46 -1.86 -15.72 6.76
N ALA A 47 -0.85 -14.99 6.26
CA ALA A 47 -0.20 -13.93 7.02
C ALA A 47 -1.11 -12.69 7.18
N GLU A 48 -1.12 -12.12 8.37
CA GLU A 48 -1.68 -10.79 8.60
C GLU A 48 -0.78 -9.73 7.94
N ILE A 49 -1.37 -8.88 7.09
CA ILE A 49 -0.64 -7.82 6.39
C ILE A 49 -0.76 -6.53 7.17
N ILE A 50 0.35 -6.13 7.80
CA ILE A 50 0.48 -4.90 8.58
C ILE A 50 1.55 -4.00 7.99
N ARG A 51 1.58 -2.73 8.41
CA ARG A 51 2.64 -1.78 8.05
C ARG A 51 4.03 -2.40 8.29
N PRO A 52 4.99 -2.25 7.37
CA PRO A 52 4.96 -1.39 6.18
C PRO A 52 4.51 -2.12 4.88
N TYR A 53 3.60 -3.08 4.96
CA TYR A 53 3.11 -3.85 3.80
C TYR A 53 1.66 -3.54 3.45
N THR A 54 1.34 -3.59 2.15
CA THR A 54 -0.02 -3.46 1.60
C THR A 54 -0.27 -4.50 0.51
N GLN A 55 -1.52 -4.91 0.32
CA GLN A 55 -1.94 -5.73 -0.83
C GLN A 55 -2.39 -4.89 -2.02
N ILE A 56 -2.54 -3.57 -1.85
CA ILE A 56 -2.99 -2.66 -2.91
C ILE A 56 -1.83 -2.44 -3.88
N PRO A 57 -1.96 -2.81 -5.17
CA PRO A 57 -0.90 -2.57 -6.15
C PRO A 57 -0.73 -1.08 -6.46
N PRO A 58 0.52 -0.61 -6.72
CA PRO A 58 0.74 0.73 -7.24
C PRO A 58 0.09 0.89 -8.62
N ASP A 59 -0.38 2.09 -8.90
CA ASP A 59 -0.84 2.44 -10.24
C ASP A 59 0.39 2.41 -11.19
N PRO A 60 0.32 1.69 -12.33
CA PRO A 60 1.44 1.54 -13.25
C PRO A 60 1.92 2.86 -13.87
N ASP A 61 1.12 3.92 -13.83
CA ASP A 61 1.48 5.23 -14.37
C ASP A 61 2.31 6.09 -13.38
N LEU A 62 2.43 5.65 -12.11
CA LEU A 62 3.23 6.35 -11.09
C LEU A 62 4.73 6.13 -11.34
N LYS A 63 5.49 7.23 -11.35
CA LYS A 63 6.94 7.18 -11.59
C LYS A 63 7.76 6.82 -10.36
N ASP A 64 7.32 7.28 -9.18
CA ASP A 64 7.94 6.95 -7.89
C ASP A 64 6.85 6.72 -6.83
N PRO A 65 6.19 5.55 -6.86
CA PRO A 65 5.06 5.28 -5.98
C PRO A 65 5.49 5.14 -4.52
N LYS A 66 4.85 5.88 -3.61
CA LYS A 66 4.89 5.65 -2.14
C LYS A 66 3.48 5.45 -1.59
N PHE A 67 3.30 4.45 -0.73
CA PHE A 67 1.98 4.16 -0.17
C PHE A 67 1.69 5.01 1.08
N ASP A 68 0.64 5.82 1.01
CA ASP A 68 0.07 6.52 2.15
C ASP A 68 -0.84 5.56 2.91
N PHE A 69 -0.32 5.00 4.01
CA PHE A 69 -1.05 4.05 4.83
C PHE A 69 -2.16 4.68 5.69
N ILE A 70 -2.28 6.01 5.75
CA ILE A 70 -3.39 6.66 6.45
C ILE A 70 -4.58 6.78 5.50
N ASN A 71 -4.31 7.16 4.24
CA ASN A 71 -5.32 7.32 3.20
C ASN A 71 -5.54 6.05 2.35
N TYR A 72 -4.75 5.01 2.58
CA TYR A 72 -4.74 3.75 1.82
C TYR A 72 -4.65 3.95 0.30
N LYS A 73 -3.75 4.84 -0.15
CA LYS A 73 -3.54 5.16 -1.57
C LYS A 73 -2.07 5.31 -1.91
N TRP A 74 -1.74 5.10 -3.19
CA TRP A 74 -0.41 5.37 -3.72
C TRP A 74 -0.28 6.85 -4.11
N LEU A 75 0.87 7.43 -3.82
CA LEU A 75 1.28 8.78 -4.18
C LEU A 75 2.40 8.69 -5.20
N ASP A 76 2.38 9.52 -6.25
CA ASP A 76 3.55 9.70 -7.12
C ASP A 76 4.51 10.72 -6.50
N LEU A 77 5.69 10.27 -6.11
CA LEU A 77 6.78 11.14 -5.69
C LEU A 77 7.69 11.53 -6.86
N GLY A 78 7.42 10.99 -8.06
CA GLY A 78 8.31 10.97 -9.21
C GLY A 78 8.05 12.11 -10.17
N GLY A 79 8.86 13.17 -10.05
CA GLY A 79 8.90 14.29 -11.00
C GLY A 79 8.77 15.67 -10.38
N ALA A 80 8.51 15.75 -9.07
CA ALA A 80 8.57 17.01 -8.35
C ALA A 80 10.03 17.37 -8.03
N THR A 81 10.56 18.41 -8.68
CA THR A 81 11.74 19.14 -8.20
C THR A 81 11.59 19.49 -6.72
N GLN A 82 12.68 19.73 -6.00
CA GLN A 82 12.59 20.11 -4.58
C GLN A 82 11.66 21.31 -4.35
N ALA A 83 11.60 22.24 -5.30
CA ALA A 83 10.63 23.33 -5.32
C ALA A 83 9.17 22.85 -5.43
N GLN A 84 8.88 21.84 -6.24
CA GLN A 84 7.54 21.24 -6.34
C GLN A 84 7.17 20.42 -5.09
N LYS A 85 8.15 19.76 -4.45
CA LYS A 85 7.94 19.08 -3.15
C LYS A 85 7.61 20.09 -2.05
N LEU A 86 8.34 21.20 -2.00
CA LEU A 86 8.09 22.32 -1.07
C LEU A 86 6.76 23.02 -1.35
N ASN A 87 6.38 23.21 -2.62
CA ASN A 87 5.09 23.76 -2.97
C ASN A 87 3.94 22.83 -2.56
N SER A 88 4.07 21.51 -2.76
CA SER A 88 3.06 20.56 -2.30
C SER A 88 2.93 20.56 -0.77
N LEU A 89 4.03 20.73 -0.05
CA LEU A 89 4.02 20.92 1.41
C LEU A 89 3.29 22.21 1.79
N ALA A 90 3.57 23.32 1.11
CA ALA A 90 2.92 24.61 1.34
C ALA A 90 1.42 24.55 1.06
N GLU A 91 0.99 24.00 -0.08
CA GLU A 91 -0.42 23.84 -0.44
C GLU A 91 -1.18 22.97 0.58
N LYS A 92 -0.55 21.91 1.11
CA LYS A 92 -1.16 21.07 2.15
C LYS A 92 -1.26 21.79 3.49
N ILE A 93 -0.27 22.59 3.86
CA ILE A 93 -0.32 23.42 5.07
C ILE A 93 -1.44 24.46 4.94
N GLU A 94 -1.57 25.10 3.78
CA GLU A 94 -2.66 26.06 3.50
C GLU A 94 -4.03 25.38 3.54
N SER A 95 -4.20 24.21 2.93
CA SER A 95 -5.44 23.43 2.99
C SER A 95 -5.81 23.09 4.43
N LEU A 96 -4.84 22.62 5.22
CA LEU A 96 -5.04 22.34 6.64
C LEU A 96 -5.45 23.58 7.45
N GLN A 97 -4.77 24.71 7.21
CA GLN A 97 -5.12 25.97 7.85
C GLN A 97 -6.55 26.40 7.49
N GLN A 98 -6.96 26.21 6.25
CA GLN A 98 -8.30 26.54 5.79
C GLN A 98 -9.34 25.60 6.40
N ASP A 99 -9.09 24.29 6.43
CA ASP A 99 -10.01 23.32 7.02
C ASP A 99 -10.20 23.59 8.53
N VAL A 100 -9.12 23.97 9.23
CA VAL A 100 -9.15 24.39 10.65
C VAL A 100 -9.97 25.66 10.82
N ALA A 101 -9.75 26.66 9.96
CA ALA A 101 -10.48 27.93 10.01
C ALA A 101 -11.97 27.77 9.70
N ASP A 102 -12.32 26.87 8.78
CA ASP A 102 -13.69 26.53 8.40
C ASP A 102 -14.39 25.64 9.45
N GLY A 103 -13.66 25.18 10.47
CA GLY A 103 -14.17 24.26 11.49
C GLY A 103 -14.59 22.89 10.93
N LYS A 104 -14.08 22.54 9.74
CA LYS A 104 -14.44 21.30 9.02
C LYS A 104 -13.61 20.11 9.44
N VAL A 105 -12.46 20.32 10.08
CA VAL A 105 -11.55 19.22 10.40
C VAL A 105 -12.12 18.33 11.49
N ASN A 106 -12.40 17.09 11.11
CA ASN A 106 -12.48 16.00 12.06
C ASN A 106 -11.06 15.43 12.34
N GLN A 107 -10.91 14.69 13.43
CA GLN A 107 -9.62 14.13 13.86
C GLN A 107 -8.98 13.21 12.81
N GLU A 108 -9.81 12.61 11.95
CA GLU A 108 -9.39 11.68 10.91
C GLU A 108 -8.74 12.41 9.73
N GLU A 109 -9.31 13.53 9.29
CA GLU A 109 -8.74 14.43 8.28
C GLU A 109 -7.44 15.08 8.75
N ILE A 110 -7.34 15.46 10.03
CA ILE A 110 -6.08 15.94 10.62
C ILE A 110 -5.00 14.86 10.53
N ASN A 111 -5.34 13.62 10.91
CA ASN A 111 -4.38 12.51 10.89
C ASN A 111 -3.94 12.17 9.46
N GLN A 112 -4.86 12.17 8.49
CA GLN A 112 -4.56 11.97 7.06
C GLN A 112 -3.57 13.01 6.54
N ASN A 113 -3.84 14.28 6.82
CA ASN A 113 -3.00 15.38 6.36
C ASN A 113 -1.62 15.38 7.06
N LEU A 114 -1.56 15.03 8.35
CA LEU A 114 -0.29 14.87 9.08
C LEU A 114 0.56 13.71 8.54
N GLY A 115 -0.06 12.58 8.17
CA GLY A 115 0.65 11.47 7.55
C GLY A 115 1.29 11.86 6.23
N THR A 116 0.50 12.46 5.34
CA THR A 116 1.06 12.88 4.06
C THR A 116 2.10 14.00 4.21
N LEU A 117 1.95 14.92 5.18
CA LEU A 117 2.99 15.91 5.48
C LEU A 117 4.28 15.24 5.96
N THR A 118 4.18 14.25 6.84
CA THR A 118 5.32 13.46 7.33
C THR A 118 6.02 12.77 6.15
N ASP A 119 5.25 12.14 5.26
CA ASP A 119 5.79 11.47 4.09
C ASP A 119 6.48 12.42 3.12
N LEU A 120 5.93 13.62 2.91
CA LEU A 120 6.52 14.66 2.06
C LEU A 120 7.79 15.25 2.67
N VAL A 121 7.80 15.49 3.99
CA VAL A 121 8.99 16.00 4.70
C VAL A 121 10.11 14.95 4.65
N SER A 122 9.82 13.67 4.89
CA SER A 122 10.80 12.58 4.71
C SER A 122 11.36 12.55 3.29
N ALA A 123 10.51 12.73 2.27
CA ALA A 123 10.92 12.74 0.86
C ALA A 123 11.74 13.99 0.44
N VAL A 124 11.69 15.07 1.20
CA VAL A 124 12.56 16.25 1.04
C VAL A 124 13.86 16.09 1.84
N ALA A 125 13.77 15.59 3.08
CA ALA A 125 14.90 15.36 3.96
C ALA A 125 15.86 14.27 3.43
N GLY A 126 15.35 13.24 2.75
CA GLY A 126 16.18 12.20 2.13
C GLY A 126 17.02 12.67 0.93
N THR A 127 16.84 13.91 0.45
CA THR A 127 17.63 14.47 -0.66
C THR A 127 18.88 15.25 -0.23
N PHE A 128 19.19 15.29 1.07
CA PHE A 128 20.39 15.99 1.58
C PHE A 128 21.67 15.14 1.60
N ASP A 129 21.59 13.84 1.31
CA ASP A 129 22.76 12.94 1.30
C ASP A 129 23.24 12.58 -0.11
N THR A 130 23.61 13.56 -0.93
CA THR A 130 24.47 13.43 -2.14
C THR A 130 24.63 14.85 -2.72
N GLU A 131 25.78 15.49 -2.94
CA GLU A 131 27.22 15.18 -2.95
C GLU A 131 27.96 16.52 -2.71
N GLU A 132 29.06 16.56 -1.94
CA GLU A 132 30.32 17.21 -2.36
C GLU A 132 31.42 17.06 -1.29
N GLY A 133 32.30 16.09 -1.53
CA GLY A 133 33.59 15.96 -0.88
C GLY A 133 34.60 15.53 -1.93
N THR A 134 34.78 16.37 -2.95
CA THR A 134 35.77 16.22 -4.01
C THR A 134 37.16 15.95 -3.42
N LYS A 135 37.80 14.89 -3.91
CA LYS A 135 39.26 14.70 -3.87
C LYS A 135 39.94 16.00 -4.29
N ASN A 136 40.98 16.42 -3.56
CA ASN A 136 42.15 17.12 -4.11
C ASN A 136 43.35 16.93 -3.16
N GLU A 137 44.41 16.34 -3.75
CA GLU A 137 45.83 16.22 -3.36
C GLU A 137 46.25 15.60 -2.01
#